data_AF-A0A973FVY1-F1
#
_entry.id   AF-A0A973FVY1-F1
#
_cell.length_a   1.000
_cell.length_b   1.000
_cell.length_c   1.000
_cell.angle_alpha   90.00
_cell.angle_beta   90.00
_cell.angle_gamma   90.00
#
_symmetry.space_group_name_H-M   'P 1'
#
loop_
_entity.id
_entity.type
_entity.pdbx_description
1 polymer ?
#
loop_
_entity_poly.entity_id
_entity_poly.type
_entity_poly.pdbx_seq_one_letter_code
_entity_poly.pdbx_strand_id
1 'polypeptide(L)' 'MEKPGETARKILIAARALFAEKGYSATHVDEIARHAGVNKATLYYQIGDKDTLYA' A
#
# COMPACT_ATOMS: atom_id res chain seq x y z
N MET A 1 -17.72 9.35 -7.77
CA MET A 1 -16.78 8.55 -6.95
C MET A 1 -15.83 7.87 -7.91
N GLU A 2 -14.67 8.46 -8.16
CA GLU A 2 -13.66 7.86 -9.02
C GLU A 2 -13.15 6.58 -8.35
N LYS A 3 -13.27 5.46 -9.05
CA LYS A 3 -12.78 4.17 -8.54
C LYS A 3 -11.27 4.33 -8.35
N PRO A 4 -10.69 3.94 -7.20
CA PRO A 4 -9.24 3.85 -7.07
C PRO A 4 -8.72 3.06 -8.27
N GLY A 5 -7.73 3.60 -8.98
CA GLY A 5 -7.11 2.91 -10.09
C GLY A 5 -6.71 1.49 -9.66
N GLU A 6 -6.72 0.53 -10.57
CA GLU A 6 -6.48 -0.88 -10.22
C GLU A 6 -5.18 -1.07 -9.40
N THR A 7 -4.18 -0.24 -9.67
CA THR A 7 -2.93 -0.13 -8.91
C THR A 7 -3.15 0.26 -7.44
N ALA A 8 -3.92 1.31 -7.14
CA ALA A 8 -4.24 1.71 -5.77
C ALA A 8 -4.94 0.58 -5.00
N ARG A 9 -5.86 -0.13 -5.67
CA ARG A 9 -6.52 -1.29 -5.07
C ARG A 9 -5.55 -2.44 -4.74
N LYS A 10 -4.59 -2.74 -5.63
CA LYS A 10 -3.53 -3.75 -5.36
C LYS A 10 -2.69 -3.34 -4.15
N ILE A 11 -2.33 -2.07 -4.05
CA ILE A 11 -1.55 -1.53 -2.93
C ILE A 11 -2.31 -1.65 -1.60
N LEU A 12 -3.58 -1.27 -1.57
CA LEU A 12 -4.41 -1.36 -0.35
C LEU A 12 -4.60 -2.79 0.13
N ILE A 13 -4.79 -3.75 -0.79
CA ILE A 13 -4.89 -5.17 -0.44
C ILE A 13 -3.57 -5.68 0.15
N ALA A 14 -2.44 -5.35 -0.49
CA ALA A 14 -1.11 -5.73 0.00
C ALA A 14 -0.81 -5.14 1.38
N ALA A 15 -1.12 -3.86 1.58
CA ALA A 15 -0.93 -3.17 2.85
C ALA A 15 -1.73 -3.83 3.97
N ARG A 16 -3.03 -4.11 3.74
CA ARG A 16 -3.89 -4.79 4.71
C ARG A 16 -3.38 -6.18 5.08
N ALA A 17 -2.92 -6.96 4.10
CA ALA A 17 -2.38 -8.29 4.35
C ALA A 17 -1.13 -8.22 5.27
N LEU A 18 -0.20 -7.33 4.95
CA LEU A 18 1.03 -7.15 5.72
C LEU A 18 0.76 -6.56 7.13
N PHE A 19 -0.18 -5.63 7.24
CA PHE A 19 -0.59 -5.10 8.53
C PHE A 19 -1.24 -6.16 9.42
N ALA A 20 -2.02 -7.08 8.85
CA ALA A 20 -2.61 -8.19 9.60
C ALA A 20 -1.56 -9.21 10.05
N GLU A 21 -0.49 -9.42 9.27
CA GLU A 21 0.55 -10.41 9.56
C GLU A 21 1.54 -9.96 10.64
N LYS A 22 1.98 -8.70 10.60
CA LYS A 22 3.08 -8.19 11.44
C LYS A 22 2.81 -6.85 12.11
N GLY A 23 1.65 -6.24 11.86
CA GLY A 23 1.27 -4.95 12.42
C GLY A 23 1.76 -3.75 11.60
N TYR A 24 1.17 -2.58 11.87
CA TYR A 24 1.43 -1.33 11.14
C TYR A 24 2.89 -0.85 11.26
N SER A 25 3.42 -0.85 12.48
CA SER A 25 4.77 -0.34 12.76
C SER A 25 5.88 -1.19 12.13
N ALA A 26 5.66 -2.51 12.03
CA ALA A 26 6.64 -3.45 11.45
C ALA A 26 6.55 -3.59 9.92
N THR A 27 5.56 -2.97 9.28
CA THR A 27 5.38 -3.07 7.82
C THR A 27 6.04 -1.88 7.11
N HIS A 28 6.97 -2.14 6.20
CA HIS A 28 7.59 -1.06 5.41
C HIS A 28 6.90 -0.84 4.06
N VAL A 29 6.92 0.42 3.59
CA VAL A 29 6.33 0.81 2.30
C VAL A 29 6.93 0.03 1.12
N ASP A 30 8.23 -0.27 1.17
CA ASP A 30 8.90 -1.09 0.15
C ASP A 30 8.36 -2.51 0.07
N GLU A 31 7.98 -3.10 1.22
CA GLU A 31 7.39 -4.44 1.26
C GLU A 31 5.98 -4.45 0.67
N ILE A 32 5.21 -3.39 0.94
CA ILE A 32 3.87 -3.19 0.36
C ILE A 32 3.98 -3.04 -1.15
N ALA A 33 4.91 -2.22 -1.64
CA ALA A 33 5.14 -2.03 -3.07
C ALA A 33 5.49 -3.36 -3.76
N ARG A 34 6.43 -4.11 -3.17
CA ARG A 34 6.84 -5.43 -3.67
C ARG A 34 5.67 -6.42 -3.68
N HIS A 35 4.88 -6.46 -2.61
CA HIS A 35 3.74 -7.38 -2.50
C HIS A 35 2.59 -6.99 -3.45
N ALA A 36 2.40 -5.70 -3.72
CA ALA A 36 1.44 -5.19 -4.69
C ALA A 36 1.90 -5.27 -6.16
N GLY A 37 3.16 -5.67 -6.40
CA GLY A 37 3.74 -5.76 -7.74
C GLY A 37 3.97 -4.40 -8.40
N VAL A 38 4.21 -3.35 -7.60
CA VAL A 38 4.47 -1.98 -8.06
C VAL A 38 5.83 -1.51 -7.59
N ASN A 39 6.38 -0.49 -8.25
CA ASN A 39 7.57 0.18 -7.72
C ASN A 39 7.18 1.20 -6.63
N LYS A 40 8.17 1.61 -5.84
CA LYS A 40 8.01 2.54 -4.73
C LYS A 40 7.46 3.91 -5.17
N ALA A 41 7.90 4.43 -6.31
CA ALA A 41 7.44 5.72 -6.84
C ALA A 41 5.96 5.70 -7.21
N THR A 42 5.49 4.62 -7.84
CA THR A 42 4.07 4.39 -8.13
C THR A 42 3.24 4.28 -6.86
N LEU A 43 3.77 3.62 -5.82
CA LEU A 43 3.09 3.56 -4.53
C LEU A 43 2.91 4.96 -3.92
N TYR A 44 3.99 5.75 -3.82
CA TYR A 44 3.91 7.12 -3.30
C TYR A 44 3.00 8.01 -4.16
N TYR A 45 3.00 7.82 -5.48
CA TYR A 45 2.10 8.56 -6.36
C TYR A 45 0.61 8.21 -6.14
N GLN A 46 0.30 6.95 -5.82
CA GLN A 46 -1.08 6.50 -5.63
C GLN A 46 -1.61 6.73 -4.22
N ILE A 47 -0.76 6.64 -3.20
CA ILE A 47 -1.18 6.64 -1.79
C ILE A 47 -0.68 7.87 -1.03
N GLY A 48 0.36 8.54 -1.53
CA GLY A 48 1.09 9.53 -0.76
C GLY A 48 1.83 8.86 0.39
N ASP A 49 1.52 9.26 1.62
CA ASP A 49 2.19 8.81 2.83
C ASP A 49 1.68 7.48 3.39
N LYS A 50 2.51 6.87 4.25
CA LYS A 50 2.17 5.61 4.91
C LYS A 50 0.96 5.74 5.84
N ASP A 51 0.71 6.93 6.39
CA ASP A 51 -0.49 7.22 7.20
C ASP A 51 -1.78 7.09 6.39
N THR A 52 -1.75 7.39 5.09
CA THR A 52 -2.91 7.23 4.19
C THR A 52 -3.27 5.76 3.96
N LEU A 53 -2.37 4.81 4.26
CA LEU A 53 -2.68 3.37 4.19
C LEU A 53 -3.49 2.87 5.38
N TYR A 54 -3.54 3.63 6.48
CA TYR A 54 -4.17 3.23 7.72
C TYR A 54 -5.55 3.86 7.94
N ALA A 55 -5.81 5.03 7.32
CA ALA A 55 -7.11 5.72 7.36
C ALA A 55 -8.19 5.01 6.51
#